data_AF-A0A8J6C364-F1
#
_entry.id   AF-A0A8J6C364-F1
#
_cell.length_a   1.000
_cell.length_b   1.000
_cell.length_c   1.000
_cell.angle_alpha   90.00
_cell.angle_beta   90.00
_cell.angle_gamma   90.00
#
_symmetry.space_group_name_H-M   'P 1'
#
loop_
_entity.id
_entity.type
_entity.pdbx_description
1 polymer ?
#
loop_
_entity_poly.entity_id
_entity_poly.type
_entity_poly.pdbx_seq_one_letter_code
_entity_poly.pdbx_strand_id
1 'polypeptide(L)'
;MVKTVAVIGSGISGLGAIKACLEEGLEPTCFERSNDIGGLWRFTDEVEEGRASIYKSLVTNVSKEIMCLSDFPMPDDFPNFLPNHKYFEYIKLYAEHFKLLQYINFKPTTELHMGLQVPPSSLNCIKKFKGQIIHCQEYKRPIGFDGKRVLIIGMGNTGVDISTELCTRASQVYLSSRQGVWVVQRCGKGGLPYDLDAVCRYRNWISTIMPPAVSRWMLKKAMNAQFDHELYNIQPEG
;
A
#
# COMPACT_ATOMS: atom_id res chain seq x y z
N MET A 1 22.81 -20.01 -25.26
CA MET A 1 23.45 -19.17 -24.22
C MET A 1 22.39 -18.84 -23.19
N VAL A 2 22.62 -19.21 -21.93
CA VAL A 2 21.77 -18.76 -20.81
C VAL A 2 22.03 -17.27 -20.62
N LYS A 3 20.96 -16.47 -20.51
CA LYS A 3 21.09 -15.02 -20.30
C LYS A 3 21.11 -14.74 -18.81
N THR A 4 22.11 -14.00 -18.36
CA THR A 4 22.19 -13.48 -16.99
C THR A 4 21.26 -12.28 -16.84
N VAL A 5 20.56 -12.19 -15.70
CA VAL A 5 19.57 -11.14 -15.43
C VAL A 5 19.89 -10.46 -14.10
N ALA A 6 19.99 -9.13 -14.11
CA ALA A 6 20.10 -8.35 -12.87
C ALA A 6 18.70 -7.96 -12.38
N VAL A 7 18.40 -8.23 -11.11
CA VAL A 7 17.17 -7.81 -10.43
C VAL A 7 17.51 -6.77 -9.37
N ILE A 8 16.81 -5.63 -9.37
CA ILE A 8 17.06 -4.53 -8.43
C ILE A 8 15.99 -4.53 -7.34
N GLY A 9 16.40 -4.79 -6.10
CA GLY A 9 15.54 -4.89 -4.92
C GLY A 9 14.92 -6.27 -4.73
N SER A 10 14.73 -6.65 -3.47
CA SER A 10 14.18 -7.93 -3.02
C SER A 10 12.82 -7.77 -2.31
N GLY A 11 12.05 -6.76 -2.73
CA GLY A 11 10.63 -6.68 -2.41
C GLY A 11 9.80 -7.75 -3.13
N ILE A 12 8.48 -7.74 -2.95
CA ILE A 12 7.57 -8.71 -3.58
C ILE A 12 7.76 -8.79 -5.12
N SER A 13 7.97 -7.66 -5.78
CA SER A 13 8.26 -7.59 -7.22
C SER A 13 9.59 -8.23 -7.60
N GLY A 14 10.64 -8.00 -6.80
CA GLY A 14 11.96 -8.57 -7.00
C GLY A 14 11.95 -10.10 -6.85
N LEU A 15 11.30 -10.61 -5.79
CA LEU A 15 11.17 -12.05 -5.57
C LEU A 15 10.38 -12.73 -6.70
N GLY A 16 9.28 -12.13 -7.15
CA GLY A 16 8.54 -12.62 -8.31
C GLY A 16 9.38 -12.62 -9.59
N ALA A 17 10.21 -11.60 -9.79
CA ALA A 17 11.13 -11.53 -10.94
C ALA A 17 12.23 -12.61 -10.89
N ILE A 18 12.82 -12.87 -9.71
CA ILE A 18 13.80 -13.95 -9.55
C ILE A 18 13.14 -15.29 -9.89
N LYS A 19 11.96 -15.57 -9.33
CA LYS A 19 11.23 -16.82 -9.57
C LYS A 19 10.89 -17.00 -11.05
N ALA A 20 10.36 -15.96 -11.70
CA ALA A 20 10.06 -16.00 -13.14
C ALA A 20 11.32 -16.23 -13.99
N CYS A 21 12.46 -15.62 -13.63
CA CYS A 21 13.73 -15.89 -14.31
C CYS A 21 14.13 -17.36 -14.22
N LEU A 22 14.00 -17.97 -13.05
CA LEU A 22 14.35 -19.39 -12.84
C LEU A 22 13.43 -20.32 -13.63
N GLU A 23 12.12 -20.03 -13.71
CA GLU A 23 11.15 -20.82 -14.49
C GLU A 23 11.44 -20.78 -16.00
N GLU A 24 11.94 -19.65 -16.50
CA GLU A 24 12.33 -19.47 -17.90
C GLU A 24 13.77 -19.94 -18.19
N GLY A 25 14.44 -20.58 -17.22
CA GLY A 25 15.81 -21.10 -17.37
C GLY A 25 16.89 -20.01 -17.49
N LEU A 26 16.65 -18.83 -16.91
CA LEU A 26 17.60 -17.72 -16.82
C LEU A 26 18.39 -17.77 -15.51
N GLU A 27 19.49 -17.00 -15.44
CA GLU A 27 20.35 -16.90 -14.26
C GLU A 27 20.19 -15.52 -13.60
N PRO A 28 19.31 -15.37 -12.60
CA PRO A 28 19.11 -14.10 -11.91
C PRO A 28 20.20 -13.83 -10.87
N THR A 29 20.58 -12.56 -10.74
CA THR A 29 21.33 -12.01 -9.61
C THR A 29 20.59 -10.79 -9.09
N CYS A 30 20.11 -10.86 -7.85
CA CYS A 30 19.38 -9.79 -7.20
C CYS A 30 20.32 -8.95 -6.33
N PHE A 31 20.14 -7.63 -6.35
CA PHE A 31 20.85 -6.68 -5.49
C PHE A 31 19.86 -5.99 -4.55
N GLU A 32 20.01 -6.22 -3.25
CA GLU A 32 19.19 -5.60 -2.21
C GLU A 32 20.04 -4.62 -1.41
N ARG A 33 19.53 -3.39 -1.24
CA ARG A 33 20.23 -2.32 -0.51
C ARG A 33 20.22 -2.55 1.00
N SER A 34 19.18 -3.18 1.51
CA SER A 34 18.99 -3.45 2.93
C SER A 34 19.58 -4.81 3.32
N ASN A 35 19.42 -5.19 4.58
CA ASN A 35 19.98 -6.40 5.16
C ASN A 35 19.03 -7.62 5.15
N ASP A 36 17.82 -7.49 4.59
CA ASP A 36 16.80 -8.56 4.57
C ASP A 36 15.78 -8.26 3.44
N ILE A 37 14.99 -9.24 3.04
CA ILE A 37 14.00 -9.13 1.98
C ILE A 37 12.75 -8.32 2.38
N GLY A 38 11.80 -8.17 1.45
CA GLY A 38 10.43 -7.73 1.73
C GLY A 38 10.14 -6.25 1.51
N GLY A 39 11.17 -5.41 1.44
CA GLY A 39 11.05 -4.01 1.02
C GLY A 39 10.05 -3.21 1.87
N LEU A 40 8.93 -2.79 1.26
CA LEU A 40 7.85 -2.03 1.91
C LEU A 40 7.25 -2.76 3.10
N TRP A 41 7.03 -4.07 2.98
CA TRP A 41 6.28 -4.86 3.96
C TRP A 41 7.10 -5.26 5.18
N ARG A 42 8.42 -5.05 5.13
CA ARG A 42 9.30 -5.19 6.27
C ARG A 42 9.23 -3.91 7.11
N PHE A 43 8.37 -3.92 8.13
CA PHE A 43 8.30 -2.81 9.08
C PHE A 43 9.62 -2.67 9.86
N THR A 44 10.08 -1.43 10.01
CA THR A 44 11.18 -1.03 10.90
C THR A 44 10.76 0.23 11.64
N ASP A 45 11.27 0.40 12.87
CA ASP A 45 10.98 1.61 13.64
C ASP A 45 11.70 2.84 13.04
N GLU A 46 12.91 2.66 12.52
CA GLU A 46 13.65 3.73 11.83
C GLU A 46 13.29 3.83 10.34
N VAL A 47 13.38 5.05 9.79
CA VAL A 47 13.26 5.30 8.34
C VAL A 47 14.61 5.05 7.69
N GLU A 48 14.67 4.05 6.81
CA GLU A 48 15.86 3.77 6.01
C GLU A 48 15.82 4.58 4.72
N GLU A 49 16.87 5.37 4.46
CA GLU A 49 16.96 6.17 3.24
C GLU A 49 16.84 5.28 1.99
N GLY A 50 15.97 5.70 1.06
CA GLY A 50 15.72 5.03 -0.21
C GLY A 50 15.10 3.63 -0.11
N ARG A 51 14.51 3.28 1.04
CA ARG A 51 13.51 2.20 1.17
C ARG A 51 12.17 2.82 1.55
N ALA A 52 11.09 2.33 0.93
CA ALA A 52 9.75 2.78 1.30
C ALA A 52 9.44 2.39 2.76
N SER A 53 8.82 3.32 3.48
CA SER A 53 8.52 3.18 4.91
C SER A 53 7.01 3.01 5.11
N ILE A 54 6.64 2.17 6.08
CA ILE A 54 5.27 1.94 6.53
C ILE A 54 5.14 2.23 8.03
N TYR A 55 3.91 2.51 8.46
CA TYR A 55 3.54 2.64 9.86
C TYR A 55 3.12 1.30 10.45
N LYS A 56 3.24 1.15 11.78
CA LYS A 56 3.17 -0.15 12.45
C LYS A 56 1.81 -0.83 12.33
N SER A 57 0.73 -0.05 12.28
CA SER A 57 -0.65 -0.52 12.23
C SER A 57 -1.16 -0.84 10.81
N LEU A 58 -0.30 -0.75 9.77
CA LEU A 58 -0.70 -1.02 8.40
C LEU A 58 -1.26 -2.44 8.23
N VAL A 59 -2.45 -2.52 7.64
CA VAL A 59 -3.16 -3.75 7.24
C VAL A 59 -3.48 -3.67 5.74
N THR A 60 -3.37 -4.78 5.01
CA THR A 60 -3.70 -4.82 3.57
C THR A 60 -5.12 -4.32 3.29
N ASN A 61 -5.31 -3.67 2.16
CA ASN A 61 -6.62 -3.24 1.66
C ASN A 61 -7.22 -4.23 0.64
N VAL A 62 -6.43 -5.21 0.21
CA VAL A 62 -6.82 -6.33 -0.67
C VAL A 62 -6.81 -7.62 0.16
N SER A 63 -7.74 -8.51 -0.15
CA SER A 63 -7.91 -9.80 0.51
C SER A 63 -6.82 -10.80 0.14
N LYS A 64 -6.58 -11.76 1.03
CA LYS A 64 -5.49 -12.75 0.89
C LYS A 64 -5.55 -13.54 -0.41
N GLU A 65 -6.75 -13.94 -0.85
CA GLU A 65 -6.95 -14.75 -2.06
C GLU A 65 -6.78 -13.95 -3.36
N ILE A 66 -6.96 -12.64 -3.31
CA ILE A 66 -6.73 -11.75 -4.47
C ILE A 66 -5.29 -11.23 -4.49
N MET A 67 -4.66 -11.09 -3.32
CA MET A 67 -3.33 -10.51 -3.17
C MET A 67 -2.19 -11.54 -3.30
N CYS A 68 -2.47 -12.85 -3.15
CA CYS A 68 -1.44 -13.87 -3.21
C CYS A 68 -0.77 -13.95 -4.60
N LEU A 69 0.44 -14.48 -4.63
CA LEU A 69 1.09 -14.87 -5.89
C LEU A 69 0.34 -16.06 -6.50
N SER A 70 0.24 -16.07 -7.83
CA SER A 70 -0.69 -16.92 -8.59
C SER A 70 -0.54 -18.42 -8.35
N ASP A 71 0.65 -18.87 -7.97
CA ASP A 71 1.03 -20.26 -7.77
C ASP A 71 1.42 -20.56 -6.32
N PHE A 72 1.17 -19.62 -5.40
CA PHE A 72 1.51 -19.78 -3.99
C PHE A 72 0.43 -19.13 -3.11
N PRO A 73 -0.66 -19.85 -2.80
CA PRO A 73 -1.73 -19.31 -1.94
C PRO A 73 -1.21 -18.97 -0.54
N MET A 74 -1.85 -18.00 0.11
CA MET A 74 -1.54 -17.72 1.52
C MET A 74 -2.07 -18.84 2.43
N PRO A 75 -1.44 -19.09 3.58
CA PRO A 75 -1.93 -20.10 4.53
C PRO A 75 -3.40 -19.91 4.95
N ASP A 76 -4.09 -21.02 5.23
CA ASP A 76 -5.52 -21.02 5.58
C ASP A 76 -5.80 -20.25 6.87
N ASP A 77 -4.90 -20.31 7.84
CA ASP A 77 -4.99 -19.63 9.14
C ASP A 77 -4.72 -18.13 9.06
N PHE A 78 -4.23 -17.62 7.92
CA PHE A 78 -4.02 -16.18 7.75
C PHE A 78 -5.36 -15.45 7.62
N PRO A 79 -5.49 -14.25 8.23
CA PRO A 79 -6.71 -13.46 8.12
C PRO A 79 -6.90 -12.97 6.67
N ASN A 80 -8.15 -12.70 6.30
CA ASN A 80 -8.47 -12.19 4.96
C ASN A 80 -7.73 -10.88 4.63
N PHE A 81 -7.53 -10.00 5.62
CA PHE A 81 -6.73 -8.79 5.47
C PHE A 81 -5.57 -8.83 6.45
N LEU A 82 -4.35 -8.69 5.94
CA LEU A 82 -3.14 -9.03 6.68
C LEU A 82 -2.52 -7.79 7.30
N PRO A 83 -2.22 -7.79 8.60
CA PRO A 83 -1.23 -6.89 9.16
C PRO A 83 0.10 -7.03 8.43
N ASN A 84 0.87 -5.93 8.32
CA ASN A 84 2.15 -5.91 7.61
C ASN A 84 3.10 -7.07 7.99
N HIS A 85 3.20 -7.43 9.27
CA HIS A 85 4.05 -8.52 9.73
C HIS A 85 3.61 -9.90 9.21
N LYS A 86 2.30 -10.14 9.04
CA LYS A 86 1.76 -11.37 8.45
C LYS A 86 1.98 -11.42 6.94
N TYR A 87 1.86 -10.30 6.25
CA TYR A 87 2.21 -10.26 4.83
C TYR A 87 3.72 -10.44 4.61
N PHE A 88 4.56 -9.90 5.51
CA PHE A 88 5.99 -10.16 5.49
C PHE A 88 6.34 -11.62 5.79
N GLU A 89 5.61 -12.28 6.70
CA GLU A 89 5.71 -13.73 6.93
C GLU A 89 5.43 -14.52 5.63
N TYR A 90 4.36 -14.17 4.90
CA TYR A 90 4.08 -14.77 3.59
C TYR A 90 5.22 -14.57 2.56
N ILE A 91 5.82 -13.37 2.51
CA ILE A 91 6.97 -13.08 1.64
C ILE A 91 8.15 -14.02 1.97
N LYS A 92 8.41 -14.28 3.25
CA LYS A 92 9.46 -15.22 3.68
C LYS A 92 9.14 -16.64 3.27
N LEU A 93 7.91 -17.10 3.51
CA LEU A 93 7.46 -18.43 3.10
C LEU A 93 7.64 -18.64 1.59
N TYR A 94 7.31 -17.64 0.76
CA TYR A 94 7.52 -17.69 -0.68
C TYR A 94 9.01 -17.80 -1.05
N ALA A 95 9.85 -16.95 -0.46
CA ALA A 95 11.29 -16.95 -0.73
C ALA A 95 11.97 -18.27 -0.31
N GLU A 96 11.54 -18.87 0.80
CA GLU A 96 12.03 -20.16 1.29
C GLU A 96 11.56 -21.32 0.40
N HIS A 97 10.26 -21.36 0.08
CA HIS A 97 9.67 -22.42 -0.74
C HIS A 97 10.36 -22.57 -2.09
N PHE A 98 10.59 -21.45 -2.78
CA PHE A 98 11.25 -21.42 -4.09
C PHE A 98 12.79 -21.25 -4.00
N LYS A 99 13.37 -21.27 -2.79
CA LYS A 99 14.82 -21.16 -2.53
C LYS A 99 15.45 -19.92 -3.18
N LEU A 100 14.75 -18.79 -3.14
CA LEU A 100 15.13 -17.56 -3.85
C LEU A 100 16.27 -16.80 -3.15
N LEU A 101 16.46 -17.01 -1.85
CA LEU A 101 17.42 -16.27 -1.03
C LEU A 101 18.87 -16.38 -1.53
N GLN A 102 19.23 -17.51 -2.14
CA GLN A 102 20.60 -17.75 -2.65
C GLN A 102 20.98 -16.84 -3.84
N TYR A 103 20.00 -16.21 -4.50
CA TYR A 103 20.22 -15.31 -5.62
C TYR A 103 20.30 -13.83 -5.19
N ILE A 104 20.16 -13.55 -3.89
CA ILE A 104 20.07 -12.19 -3.36
C ILE A 104 21.40 -11.80 -2.72
N ASN A 105 22.00 -10.75 -3.25
CA ASN A 105 23.15 -10.09 -2.67
C ASN A 105 22.69 -8.90 -1.85
N PHE A 106 22.73 -9.05 -0.51
CA PHE A 106 22.54 -7.93 0.40
C PHE A 106 23.82 -7.08 0.38
N LYS A 107 23.74 -5.90 -0.22
CA LYS A 107 24.83 -4.93 -0.29
C LYS A 107 24.29 -3.54 0.01
N PRO A 108 24.66 -2.93 1.15
CA PRO A 108 24.35 -1.53 1.43
C PRO A 108 25.27 -0.63 0.59
N THR A 109 25.08 -0.60 -0.73
CA THR A 109 25.89 0.27 -1.61
C THR A 109 25.08 1.48 -2.09
N THR A 110 25.73 2.63 -1.98
CA THR A 110 25.25 4.02 -1.96
C THR A 110 24.94 4.65 -3.33
N GLU A 111 24.81 3.88 -4.42
CA GLU A 111 24.85 4.47 -5.79
C GLU A 111 23.66 4.18 -6.73
N LEU A 112 22.52 3.68 -6.24
CA LEU A 112 21.30 3.65 -7.04
C LEU A 112 20.28 4.70 -6.56
N HIS A 113 20.42 5.92 -7.07
CA HIS A 113 19.44 6.98 -6.88
C HIS A 113 18.21 6.74 -7.79
N MET A 114 17.29 5.88 -7.38
CA MET A 114 15.90 5.96 -7.85
C MET A 114 15.09 6.76 -6.83
N GLY A 115 15.36 8.06 -6.79
CA GLY A 115 14.59 8.99 -5.99
C GLY A 115 13.24 9.27 -6.65
N LEU A 116 12.16 8.68 -6.13
CA LEU A 116 10.84 9.33 -6.18
C LEU A 116 10.88 10.53 -5.22
N GLN A 117 11.70 11.53 -5.54
CA GLN A 117 11.66 12.82 -4.86
C GLN A 117 10.41 13.53 -5.33
N VAL A 118 9.38 13.54 -4.50
CA VAL A 118 8.27 14.48 -4.66
C VAL A 118 8.77 15.81 -4.09
N PRO A 119 9.04 16.83 -4.91
CA PRO A 119 9.47 18.11 -4.38
C PRO A 119 8.35 18.69 -3.50
N PRO A 120 8.66 19.24 -2.31
CA PRO A 120 7.70 20.03 -1.56
C PRO A 120 7.53 21.39 -2.23
N SER A 121 6.91 21.42 -3.41
CA SER A 121 6.74 22.62 -4.22
C SER A 121 5.26 22.92 -4.43
N SER A 122 4.58 23.39 -3.38
CA SER A 122 3.26 24.02 -3.54
C SER A 122 2.78 24.92 -2.40
N LEU A 123 3.47 25.00 -1.25
CA LEU A 123 2.98 25.72 -0.07
C LEU A 123 4.00 26.75 0.43
N ASN A 124 4.03 27.93 -0.20
CA ASN A 124 4.87 29.06 0.23
C ASN A 124 4.59 29.52 1.68
N CYS A 125 3.39 29.23 2.20
CA CYS A 125 2.97 29.57 3.56
C CYS A 125 3.60 28.67 4.66
N ILE A 126 4.15 27.50 4.31
CA ILE A 126 4.76 26.57 5.28
C ILE A 126 5.92 27.21 6.05
N LYS A 127 6.68 28.11 5.41
CA LYS A 127 7.84 28.77 6.01
C LYS A 127 7.52 29.55 7.30
N LYS A 128 6.27 29.95 7.51
CA LYS A 128 5.82 30.69 8.70
C LYS A 128 5.24 29.78 9.79
N PHE A 129 5.01 28.50 9.49
CA PHE A 129 4.45 27.56 10.44
C PHE A 129 5.47 27.18 11.51
N LYS A 130 5.11 27.37 12.78
CA LYS A 130 5.99 27.11 13.93
C LYS A 130 5.83 25.69 14.51
N GLY A 131 4.85 24.93 14.03
CA GLY A 131 4.61 23.56 14.48
C GLY A 131 5.46 22.54 13.73
N GLN A 132 5.29 21.28 14.08
CA GLN A 132 5.96 20.16 13.43
C GLN A 132 5.28 19.81 12.10
N ILE A 133 6.08 19.58 11.06
CA ILE A 133 5.64 19.06 9.77
C ILE A 133 6.41 17.76 9.52
N ILE A 134 5.69 16.70 9.19
CA ILE A 134 6.27 15.41 8.81
C ILE A 134 5.60 14.91 7.54
N HIS A 135 6.34 14.19 6.70
CA HIS A 135 5.77 13.43 5.60
C HIS A 135 5.19 12.10 6.11
N CYS A 136 4.22 11.52 5.39
CA CYS A 136 3.60 10.26 5.81
C CYS A 136 4.60 9.08 5.87
N GLN A 137 5.70 9.15 5.12
CA GLN A 137 6.78 8.16 5.17
C GLN A 137 7.56 8.19 6.50
N GLU A 138 7.57 9.32 7.20
CA GLU A 138 8.21 9.48 8.51
C GLU A 138 7.29 9.02 9.66
N TYR A 139 5.99 8.84 9.38
CA TYR A 139 5.04 8.39 10.39
C TYR A 139 5.20 6.89 10.69
N LYS A 140 5.29 6.54 11.97
CA LYS A 140 5.46 5.15 12.44
C LYS A 140 4.39 4.69 13.41
N ARG A 141 4.07 5.54 14.37
CA ARG A 141 3.17 5.28 15.50
C ARG A 141 2.46 6.59 15.90
N PRO A 142 1.28 6.51 16.54
CA PRO A 142 0.54 7.70 16.96
C PRO A 142 1.09 8.36 18.23
N ILE A 143 2.05 7.72 18.90
CA ILE A 143 2.70 8.23 20.12
C ILE A 143 3.44 9.53 19.80
N GLY A 144 3.22 10.58 20.60
CA GLY A 144 3.81 11.91 20.40
C GLY A 144 2.88 12.91 19.71
N PHE A 145 1.67 12.48 19.34
CA PHE A 145 0.59 13.35 18.84
C PHE A 145 -0.52 13.59 19.89
N ASP A 146 -0.34 13.07 21.10
CA ASP A 146 -1.26 13.21 22.23
C ASP A 146 -1.64 14.66 22.50
N GLY A 147 -2.94 14.95 22.51
CA GLY A 147 -3.47 16.29 22.77
C GLY A 147 -3.12 17.36 21.73
N LYS A 148 -2.43 17.01 20.63
CA LYS A 148 -2.10 17.96 19.55
C LYS A 148 -3.30 18.17 18.63
N ARG A 149 -3.28 19.27 17.88
CA ARG A 149 -4.17 19.48 16.73
C ARG A 149 -3.40 19.13 15.47
N VAL A 150 -3.93 18.21 14.67
CA VAL A 150 -3.22 17.66 13.51
C VAL A 150 -4.00 17.97 12.24
N LEU A 151 -3.30 18.45 11.21
CA LEU A 151 -3.84 18.63 9.87
C LEU A 151 -3.13 17.64 8.93
N ILE A 152 -3.92 16.80 8.25
CA ILE A 152 -3.44 15.85 7.26
C ILE A 152 -3.83 16.37 5.88
N ILE A 153 -2.86 16.46 4.98
CA ILE A 153 -3.04 16.96 3.61
C ILE A 153 -3.11 15.75 2.68
N GLY A 154 -4.24 15.60 1.99
CA GLY A 154 -4.52 14.53 1.05
C GLY A 154 -5.30 13.36 1.67
N MET A 155 -6.34 12.92 0.97
CA MET A 155 -7.16 11.76 1.34
C MET A 155 -6.77 10.48 0.55
N GLY A 156 -5.47 10.22 0.42
CA GLY A 156 -5.01 8.90 -0.01
C GLY A 156 -5.22 7.85 1.09
N ASN A 157 -5.13 6.56 0.77
CA ASN A 157 -5.30 5.47 1.74
C ASN A 157 -4.45 5.69 3.02
N THR A 158 -3.18 6.04 2.85
CA THR A 158 -2.27 6.37 3.97
C THR A 158 -2.76 7.54 4.80
N GLY A 159 -3.26 8.62 4.17
CA GLY A 159 -3.74 9.80 4.90
C GLY A 159 -4.98 9.50 5.74
N VAL A 160 -5.90 8.71 5.19
CA VAL A 160 -7.12 8.27 5.89
C VAL A 160 -6.80 7.33 7.05
N ASP A 161 -5.90 6.36 6.85
CA ASP A 161 -5.50 5.44 7.93
C ASP A 161 -4.78 6.19 9.07
N ILE A 162 -3.82 7.06 8.75
CA ILE A 162 -3.13 7.89 9.75
C ILE A 162 -4.12 8.80 10.48
N SER A 163 -5.07 9.40 9.77
CA SER A 163 -6.08 10.25 10.40
C SER A 163 -6.93 9.48 11.43
N THR A 164 -7.36 8.28 11.06
CA THR A 164 -8.21 7.43 11.90
C THR A 164 -7.43 6.97 13.13
N GLU A 165 -6.16 6.61 12.97
CA GLU A 165 -5.29 6.24 14.09
C GLU A 165 -5.05 7.44 15.03
N LEU A 166 -4.78 8.62 14.49
CA LEU A 166 -4.54 9.83 15.27
C LEU A 166 -5.79 10.35 15.99
N CYS A 167 -7.00 10.10 15.48
CA CYS A 167 -8.26 10.45 16.17
C CYS A 167 -8.38 9.82 17.56
N THR A 168 -7.64 8.74 17.85
CA THR A 168 -7.65 8.08 19.16
C THR A 168 -6.80 8.78 20.23
N ARG A 169 -5.90 9.71 19.83
CA ARG A 169 -4.92 10.35 20.74
C ARG A 169 -4.84 11.87 20.61
N ALA A 170 -5.00 12.39 19.40
CA ALA A 170 -4.97 13.82 19.14
C ALA A 170 -6.22 14.50 19.70
N SER A 171 -6.11 15.77 20.06
CA SER A 171 -7.26 16.59 20.50
C SER A 171 -8.23 16.87 19.35
N GLN A 172 -7.70 16.99 18.13
CA GLN A 172 -8.48 17.24 16.92
C GLN A 172 -7.65 16.86 15.69
N VAL A 173 -8.29 16.22 14.72
CA VAL A 173 -7.69 15.85 13.44
C VAL A 173 -8.51 16.44 12.30
N TYR A 174 -7.84 17.13 11.37
CA TYR A 174 -8.44 17.68 10.17
C TYR A 174 -7.88 16.96 8.94
N LEU A 175 -8.76 16.57 8.03
CA LEU A 175 -8.39 16.04 6.72
C LEU A 175 -8.67 17.10 5.67
N SER A 176 -7.64 17.49 4.92
CA SER A 176 -7.72 18.50 3.86
C SER A 176 -7.48 17.84 2.50
N SER A 177 -8.48 17.88 1.62
CA SER A 177 -8.35 17.46 0.23
C SER A 177 -8.90 18.53 -0.72
N ARG A 178 -8.36 18.60 -1.93
CA ARG A 178 -8.92 19.44 -3.01
C ARG A 178 -10.01 18.74 -3.80
N GLN A 179 -10.06 17.41 -3.73
CA GLN A 179 -11.01 16.56 -4.44
C GLN A 179 -11.64 15.61 -3.43
N GLY A 180 -12.93 15.34 -3.60
CA GLY A 180 -13.59 14.27 -2.87
C GLY A 180 -13.02 12.90 -3.26
N VAL A 181 -13.24 11.90 -2.40
CA VAL A 181 -12.87 10.50 -2.60
C VAL A 181 -14.04 9.58 -2.22
N TRP A 182 -14.17 8.47 -2.93
CA TRP A 182 -15.05 7.39 -2.49
C TRP A 182 -14.36 6.59 -1.39
N VAL A 183 -15.03 6.41 -0.26
CA VAL A 183 -14.55 5.61 0.87
C VAL A 183 -15.36 4.34 0.91
N VAL A 184 -14.66 3.22 0.80
CA VAL A 184 -15.25 1.88 0.82
C VAL A 184 -14.68 1.06 1.95
N GLN A 185 -15.53 0.25 2.59
CA GLN A 185 -15.07 -0.72 3.58
C GLN A 185 -14.45 -1.94 2.92
N ARG A 186 -13.51 -2.56 3.65
CA ARG A 186 -12.98 -3.89 3.33
C ARG A 186 -14.08 -4.97 3.34
N CYS A 187 -15.04 -4.83 4.25
CA CYS A 187 -16.16 -5.75 4.41
C CYS A 187 -17.25 -5.42 3.38
N GLY A 188 -17.54 -6.39 2.51
CA GLY A 188 -18.59 -6.32 1.50
C GLY A 188 -19.86 -7.07 1.95
N LYS A 189 -20.63 -7.52 0.97
CA LYS A 189 -21.91 -8.22 1.20
C LYS A 189 -21.69 -9.54 1.92
N GLY A 190 -22.52 -9.83 2.92
CA GLY A 190 -22.48 -11.09 3.67
C GLY A 190 -21.21 -11.30 4.50
N GLY A 191 -20.43 -10.24 4.78
CA GLY A 191 -19.17 -10.35 5.53
C GLY A 191 -17.97 -10.76 4.68
N LEU A 192 -18.15 -10.98 3.38
CA LEU A 192 -17.07 -11.33 2.47
C LEU A 192 -16.22 -10.10 2.12
N PRO A 193 -14.91 -10.28 1.86
CA PRO A 193 -14.08 -9.21 1.32
C PRO A 193 -14.67 -8.55 0.07
N TYR A 194 -14.69 -7.21 0.04
CA TYR A 194 -15.31 -6.42 -1.03
C TYR A 194 -14.71 -6.69 -2.42
N ASP A 195 -13.41 -6.92 -2.49
CA ASP A 195 -12.65 -7.18 -3.70
C ASP A 195 -13.00 -8.50 -4.39
N LEU A 196 -13.42 -9.55 -3.65
CA LEU A 196 -13.88 -10.81 -4.25
C LEU A 196 -15.09 -10.61 -5.17
N ASP A 197 -15.98 -9.68 -4.82
CA ASP A 197 -17.17 -9.34 -5.61
C ASP A 197 -16.88 -8.20 -6.60
N ALA A 198 -16.08 -7.20 -6.20
CA ALA A 198 -15.78 -6.04 -7.03
C ALA A 198 -14.83 -6.35 -8.19
N VAL A 199 -13.83 -7.22 -7.97
CA VAL A 199 -12.78 -7.55 -8.93
C VAL A 199 -13.06 -8.91 -9.58
N CYS A 200 -14.21 -9.01 -10.28
CA CYS A 200 -14.56 -10.21 -11.02
C CYS A 200 -14.70 -9.95 -12.53
N ARG A 201 -14.39 -10.99 -13.34
CA ARG A 201 -14.38 -10.89 -14.82
C ARG A 201 -15.72 -10.42 -15.37
N TYR A 202 -16.82 -10.90 -14.79
CA TYR A 202 -18.17 -10.53 -15.20
C TYR A 202 -18.45 -9.03 -15.01
N ARG A 203 -18.09 -8.45 -13.85
CA ARG A 203 -18.24 -7.01 -13.62
C ARG A 203 -17.35 -6.17 -14.50
N ASN A 204 -16.11 -6.61 -14.70
CA ASN A 204 -15.20 -5.93 -15.61
C ASN A 204 -15.72 -5.97 -17.06
N TRP A 205 -16.35 -7.06 -17.48
CA TRP A 205 -16.99 -7.15 -18.80
C TRP A 205 -18.25 -6.28 -18.92
N ILE A 206 -19.06 -6.18 -17.86
CA ILE A 206 -20.20 -5.25 -17.86
C ILE A 206 -19.70 -3.79 -17.96
N SER A 207 -18.68 -3.42 -17.19
CA SER A 207 -18.18 -2.04 -17.17
C SER A 207 -17.61 -1.57 -18.51
N THR A 208 -17.12 -2.50 -19.34
CA THR A 208 -16.61 -2.17 -20.69
C THR A 208 -17.71 -1.96 -21.72
N ILE A 209 -18.89 -2.55 -21.54
CA ILE A 209 -20.01 -2.44 -22.49
C ILE A 209 -20.95 -1.27 -22.14
N MET A 210 -21.01 -0.88 -20.87
CA MET A 210 -21.97 0.13 -20.44
C MET A 210 -21.59 1.56 -20.84
N PRO A 211 -22.58 2.40 -21.24
CA PRO A 211 -22.35 3.82 -21.46
C PRO A 211 -21.75 4.50 -20.22
N PRO A 212 -20.80 5.44 -20.37
CA PRO A 212 -20.12 6.06 -19.23
C PRO A 212 -21.05 6.74 -18.22
N ALA A 213 -22.15 7.35 -18.68
CA ALA A 213 -23.13 7.99 -17.80
C ALA A 213 -23.84 6.98 -16.89
N VAL A 214 -24.21 5.83 -17.46
CA VAL A 214 -24.87 4.73 -16.75
C VAL A 214 -23.90 4.08 -15.76
N SER A 215 -22.64 3.89 -16.17
CA SER A 215 -21.57 3.38 -15.30
C SER A 215 -21.30 4.31 -14.11
N ARG A 216 -21.16 5.63 -14.35
CA ARG A 216 -21.00 6.64 -13.28
C ARG A 216 -22.19 6.68 -12.32
N TRP A 217 -23.41 6.63 -12.86
CA TRP A 217 -24.63 6.59 -12.03
C TRP A 217 -24.66 5.34 -11.13
N MET A 218 -24.34 4.17 -11.69
CA MET A 218 -24.26 2.92 -10.93
C MET A 218 -23.18 2.97 -9.85
N LEU A 219 -22.00 3.48 -10.18
CA LEU A 219 -20.92 3.68 -9.23
C LEU A 219 -21.35 4.62 -8.10
N LYS A 220 -21.89 5.80 -8.42
CA LYS A 220 -22.39 6.76 -7.42
C LYS A 220 -23.43 6.13 -6.50
N LYS A 221 -24.37 5.36 -7.07
CA LYS A 221 -25.40 4.65 -6.29
C LYS A 221 -24.78 3.56 -5.40
N ALA A 222 -23.83 2.79 -5.91
CA ALA A 222 -23.16 1.73 -5.17
C ALA A 222 -22.30 2.27 -4.02
N MET A 223 -21.55 3.35 -4.25
CA MET A 223 -20.70 3.97 -3.22
C MET A 223 -21.53 4.63 -2.12
N ASN A 224 -22.62 5.32 -2.48
CA ASN A 224 -23.53 5.94 -1.51
C ASN A 224 -24.44 4.94 -0.77
N ALA A 225 -24.46 3.66 -1.17
CA ALA A 225 -25.26 2.64 -0.48
C ALA A 225 -24.75 2.34 0.93
N GLN A 226 -23.44 2.54 1.18
CA GLN A 226 -22.85 2.33 2.50
C GLN A 226 -23.12 3.53 3.42
N PHE A 227 -22.86 4.74 2.93
CA PHE A 227 -23.22 6.00 3.56
C PHE A 227 -23.18 7.14 2.52
N ASP A 228 -23.94 8.20 2.78
CA ASP A 228 -24.02 9.36 1.90
C ASP A 228 -22.73 10.17 1.93
N HIS A 229 -21.92 10.11 0.86
CA HIS A 229 -20.64 10.82 0.79
C HIS A 229 -20.80 12.34 0.63
N GLU A 230 -21.96 12.80 0.16
CA GLU A 230 -22.26 14.22 -0.02
C GLU A 230 -22.48 14.87 1.34
N LEU A 231 -23.21 14.20 2.25
CA LEU A 231 -23.42 14.65 3.63
C LEU A 231 -22.11 14.87 4.40
N TYR A 232 -21.09 14.06 4.11
CA TYR A 232 -19.77 14.14 4.76
C TYR A 232 -18.79 15.05 3.99
N ASN A 233 -19.23 15.72 2.91
CA ASN A 233 -18.40 16.57 2.04
C ASN A 233 -17.16 15.88 1.48
N ILE A 234 -17.27 14.58 1.19
CA ILE A 234 -16.17 13.79 0.60
C ILE A 234 -16.52 13.23 -0.78
N GLN A 235 -17.74 13.45 -1.29
CA GLN A 235 -18.11 13.00 -2.63
C GLN A 235 -17.22 13.65 -3.70
N PRO A 236 -16.57 12.88 -4.60
CA PRO A 236 -15.82 13.45 -5.71
C PRO A 236 -16.72 14.29 -6.64
N GLU A 237 -16.19 15.42 -7.11
CA GLU A 237 -16.79 16.20 -8.19
C GLU A 237 -16.47 15.49 -9.52
N GLY A 238 -17.40 14.69 -10.03
CA GLY A 238 -17.23 13.91 -11.27
C GLY A 238 -18.53 13.40 -11.89
#